data_AF-A0A1Q2YKM9-F1
#
_entry.id   AF-A0A1Q2YKM9-F1
#
_cell.length_a   1.000
_cell.length_b   1.000
_cell.length_c   1.000
_cell.angle_alpha   90.00
_cell.angle_beta   90.00
_cell.angle_gamma   90.00
#
_symmetry.space_group_name_H-M   'P 1'
#
loop_
_entity.id
_entity.type
_entity.pdbx_description
1 polymer ?
#
loop_
_entity_poly.entity_id
_entity_poly.type
_entity_poly.pdbx_seq_one_letter_code
_entity_poly.pdbx_strand_id
1 'polypeptide(L)'
;MYATSAVYDWDTFKFEPIRESQVSRAMTRRYFKDLDTYAESDIVIVGAGSSGLTAAYILARARPDLKIAIIEANVAVGGGCFLGGQLFSSMVLRKPADNFIKELGIEYEEEEHFIVVKHAALFITKLCSKVLELPNVKLFNATCVEDLITRPTEDGKVRVAGVVTNWTLVSMHHDDQSCMDPNTINAKIIISCTGHDGPMGAFCVKRLVSQGYINRNQMGCLDMNRAEDAIVKNTREIFPGLIVAGMELSECDSCNRMGPTFGAMVLSGVKAAEEALNIYETRAKQDADSY
;
A
#
# COMPACT_ATOMS: atom_id res chain seq x y z
N MET A 1 38.10 22.92 12.39
CA MET A 1 37.78 21.48 12.33
C MET A 1 37.20 21.12 13.69
N TYR A 2 35.87 21.07 13.83
CA TYR A 2 35.26 20.66 15.10
C TYR A 2 35.46 19.15 15.22
N ALA A 3 36.40 18.72 16.06
CA ALA A 3 36.54 17.32 16.40
C ALA A 3 35.25 16.90 17.12
N THR A 4 34.42 16.10 16.45
CA THR A 4 33.25 15.50 17.09
C THR A 4 33.74 14.56 18.18
N SER A 5 33.29 14.73 19.42
CA SER A 5 33.53 13.74 20.48
C SER A 5 32.99 12.39 20.02
N ALA A 6 33.82 11.35 20.06
CA ALA A 6 33.38 10.00 19.74
C ALA A 6 32.24 9.60 20.70
N VAL A 7 31.10 9.18 20.14
CA VAL A 7 29.94 8.73 20.93
C VAL A 7 30.23 7.40 21.64
N TYR A 8 31.13 6.60 21.06
CA TYR A 8 31.61 5.34 21.61
C TYR A 8 33.12 5.40 21.79
N ASP A 9 33.61 4.69 22.81
CA ASP A 9 35.01 4.35 22.92
C ASP A 9 35.30 3.17 21.98
N TRP A 10 35.89 3.46 20.83
CA TRP A 10 36.22 2.47 19.82
C TRP A 10 37.37 1.55 20.22
N ASP A 11 38.16 1.92 21.23
CA ASP A 11 39.25 1.08 21.74
C ASP A 11 38.71 -0.04 22.65
N THR A 12 37.57 0.19 23.29
CA THR A 12 36.90 -0.80 24.16
C THR A 12 35.62 -1.38 23.58
N PHE A 13 35.16 -0.89 22.42
CA PHE A 13 33.95 -1.36 21.77
C PHE A 13 33.99 -2.86 21.44
N LYS A 14 33.00 -3.59 21.95
CA LYS A 14 32.76 -4.98 21.57
C LYS A 14 31.26 -5.29 21.71
N PHE A 15 30.71 -5.99 20.71
CA PHE A 15 29.38 -6.57 20.85
C PHE A 15 29.40 -7.78 21.81
N GLU A 16 28.27 -8.02 22.46
CA GLU A 16 28.05 -9.24 23.23
C GLU A 16 28.12 -10.50 22.33
N PRO A 17 28.63 -11.64 22.82
CA PRO A 17 28.65 -12.88 22.05
C PRO A 17 27.24 -13.36 21.65
N ILE A 18 27.11 -13.91 20.45
CA ILE A 18 25.87 -14.48 19.92
C ILE A 18 26.17 -15.72 19.08
N ARG A 19 25.19 -16.63 18.97
CA ARG A 19 25.21 -17.78 18.05
C ARG A 19 24.22 -17.57 16.90
N GLU A 20 24.60 -17.98 15.69
CA GLU A 20 23.83 -17.77 14.44
C GLU A 20 22.39 -18.30 14.54
N SER A 21 22.21 -19.44 15.21
CA SER A 21 20.88 -20.05 15.39
C SER A 21 19.94 -19.21 16.28
N GLN A 22 20.47 -18.34 17.15
CA GLN A 22 19.64 -17.40 17.91
C GLN A 22 19.01 -16.37 16.96
N VAL A 23 19.77 -15.89 15.97
CA VAL A 23 19.28 -14.93 14.97
C VAL A 23 18.26 -15.57 14.04
N SER A 24 18.56 -16.76 13.50
CA SER A 24 17.62 -17.52 12.65
C SER A 24 16.28 -17.79 13.36
N ARG A 25 16.32 -18.27 14.61
CA ARG A 25 15.12 -18.52 15.43
C ARG A 25 14.40 -17.22 15.79
N ALA A 26 15.12 -16.14 16.05
CA ALA A 26 14.52 -14.85 16.39
C ALA A 26 13.69 -14.28 15.24
N MET A 27 14.18 -14.38 14.00
CA MET A 27 13.48 -13.92 12.81
C MET A 27 12.31 -14.84 12.47
N THR A 28 12.56 -16.15 12.33
CA THR A 28 11.53 -17.11 11.94
C THR A 28 10.37 -17.16 12.93
N ARG A 29 10.63 -17.19 14.25
CA ARG A 29 9.55 -17.17 15.25
C ARG A 29 8.62 -15.97 15.11
N ARG A 30 9.16 -14.79 14.77
CA ARG A 30 8.37 -13.57 14.59
C ARG A 30 7.61 -13.59 13.27
N TYR A 31 8.29 -13.91 12.17
CA TYR A 31 7.66 -13.94 10.85
C TYR A 31 6.54 -14.98 10.76
N PHE A 32 6.72 -16.17 11.34
CA PHE A 32 5.68 -17.19 11.39
C PHE A 32 4.53 -16.83 12.34
N LYS A 33 4.80 -16.09 13.43
CA LYS A 33 3.73 -15.52 14.27
C LYS A 33 2.91 -14.50 13.48
N ASP A 34 3.57 -13.68 12.66
CA ASP A 34 2.88 -12.72 11.80
C ASP A 34 2.03 -13.44 10.74
N LEU A 35 2.57 -14.48 10.08
CA LEU A 35 1.83 -15.31 9.13
C LEU A 35 0.59 -15.93 9.78
N ASP A 36 0.71 -16.50 10.98
CA ASP A 36 -0.41 -17.07 11.73
C ASP A 36 -1.46 -16.01 12.08
N THR A 37 -1.02 -14.86 12.61
CA THR A 37 -1.91 -13.77 13.05
C THR A 37 -2.68 -13.12 11.90
N TYR A 38 -2.02 -12.94 10.76
CA TYR A 38 -2.55 -12.20 9.60
C TYR A 38 -3.06 -13.09 8.47
N ALA A 39 -3.00 -14.42 8.58
CA ALA A 39 -3.73 -15.33 7.69
C ALA A 39 -5.23 -14.97 7.64
N GLU A 40 -5.78 -14.51 8.76
CA GLU A 40 -7.07 -13.83 8.86
C GLU A 40 -6.82 -12.36 9.19
N SER A 41 -7.11 -11.44 8.26
CA SER A 41 -6.89 -10.00 8.44
C SER A 41 -8.21 -9.22 8.38
N ASP A 42 -8.25 -8.04 9.00
CA ASP A 42 -9.40 -7.15 8.87
C ASP A 42 -9.36 -6.40 7.54
N ILE A 43 -8.20 -5.83 7.23
CA ILE A 43 -7.96 -5.09 6.00
C ILE A 43 -6.62 -5.55 5.40
N VAL A 44 -6.63 -5.82 4.11
CA VAL A 44 -5.41 -6.02 3.32
C VAL A 44 -5.21 -4.83 2.39
N ILE A 45 -4.01 -4.24 2.41
CA ILE A 45 -3.60 -3.18 1.49
C ILE A 45 -2.58 -3.75 0.51
N VAL A 46 -2.87 -3.71 -0.78
CA VAL A 46 -1.99 -4.23 -1.83
C VAL A 46 -1.23 -3.06 -2.46
N GLY A 47 0.09 -3.03 -2.26
CA GLY A 47 1.00 -1.96 -2.69
C GLY A 47 1.25 -0.92 -1.60
N ALA A 48 2.50 -0.86 -1.12
CA ALA A 48 3.02 0.10 -0.15
C ALA A 48 3.57 1.37 -0.84
N GLY A 49 2.84 1.87 -1.84
CA GLY A 49 3.08 3.18 -2.45
C GLY A 49 2.55 4.34 -1.58
N SER A 50 2.61 5.57 -2.11
CA SER A 50 2.13 6.76 -1.39
C SER A 50 0.65 6.68 -0.99
N SER A 51 -0.24 6.18 -1.86
CA SER A 51 -1.66 6.00 -1.53
C SER A 51 -1.89 4.88 -0.51
N GLY A 52 -1.25 3.72 -0.69
CA GLY A 52 -1.40 2.57 0.20
C GLY A 52 -0.89 2.84 1.61
N LEU A 53 0.30 3.44 1.75
CA LEU A 53 0.84 3.83 3.06
C LEU A 53 0.01 4.95 3.71
N THR A 54 -0.57 5.86 2.92
CA THR A 54 -1.48 6.88 3.47
C THR A 54 -2.75 6.24 4.01
N ALA A 55 -3.36 5.31 3.26
CA ALA A 55 -4.53 4.55 3.72
C ALA A 55 -4.22 3.78 5.01
N ALA A 56 -3.08 3.09 5.05
CA ALA A 56 -2.62 2.36 6.23
C ALA A 56 -2.48 3.29 7.46
N TYR A 57 -1.84 4.45 7.29
CA TYR A 57 -1.62 5.41 8.37
C TYR A 57 -2.94 5.93 8.97
N ILE A 58 -3.91 6.28 8.13
CA ILE A 58 -5.22 6.76 8.58
C ILE A 58 -6.00 5.62 9.25
N LEU A 59 -6.10 4.45 8.61
CA LEU A 59 -6.88 3.31 9.13
C LEU A 59 -6.36 2.81 10.46
N ALA A 60 -5.06 2.57 10.56
CA ALA A 60 -4.46 1.99 11.75
C ALA A 60 -4.62 2.88 12.99
N ARG A 61 -4.63 4.20 12.80
CA ARG A 61 -4.88 5.17 13.87
C ARG A 61 -6.35 5.32 14.22
N ALA A 62 -7.23 5.29 13.22
CA ALA A 62 -8.67 5.41 13.44
C ALA A 62 -9.27 4.16 14.09
N ARG A 63 -8.69 2.98 13.79
CA ARG A 63 -9.15 1.68 14.27
C ARG A 63 -7.97 0.83 14.78
N PRO A 64 -7.42 1.13 15.97
CA PRO A 64 -6.34 0.35 16.58
C PRO A 64 -6.69 -1.11 16.85
N ASP A 65 -7.98 -1.44 16.84
CA ASP A 65 -8.53 -2.79 17.02
C ASP A 65 -8.44 -3.66 15.75
N LEU A 66 -8.28 -3.07 14.56
CA LEU A 66 -8.26 -3.78 13.29
C LEU A 66 -6.85 -4.21 12.88
N LYS A 67 -6.71 -5.45 12.42
CA LYS A 67 -5.48 -6.02 11.84
C LYS A 67 -5.31 -5.60 10.38
N ILE A 68 -4.26 -4.82 10.11
CA ILE A 68 -3.98 -4.30 8.77
C ILE A 68 -2.72 -4.96 8.21
N ALA A 69 -2.88 -5.82 7.20
CA ALA A 69 -1.77 -6.40 6.45
C ALA A 69 -1.48 -5.57 5.20
N ILE A 70 -0.22 -5.18 5.00
CA ILE A 70 0.25 -4.52 3.78
C ILE A 70 1.09 -5.51 2.99
N ILE A 71 0.69 -5.79 1.76
CA ILE A 71 1.40 -6.68 0.84
C ILE A 71 2.12 -5.83 -0.19
N GLU A 72 3.45 -5.87 -0.20
CA GLU A 72 4.30 -5.11 -1.12
C GLU A 72 5.20 -6.04 -1.92
N ALA A 73 5.07 -5.98 -3.25
CA ALA A 73 5.81 -6.84 -4.16
C ALA A 73 7.33 -6.58 -4.08
N ASN A 74 7.76 -5.33 -3.94
CA ASN A 74 9.18 -5.02 -3.88
C ASN A 74 9.79 -5.32 -2.50
N VAL A 75 11.10 -5.53 -2.48
CA VAL A 75 11.86 -5.55 -1.22
C VAL A 75 11.77 -4.18 -0.53
N ALA A 76 11.93 -3.10 -1.29
CA ALA A 76 11.80 -1.73 -0.80
C ALA A 76 10.36 -1.22 -0.97
N VAL A 77 9.77 -0.74 0.12
CA VAL A 77 8.47 -0.07 0.11
C VAL A 77 8.59 1.36 -0.41
N GLY A 78 7.46 1.97 -0.79
CA GLY A 78 7.36 3.37 -1.18
C GLY A 78 6.95 3.59 -2.63
N GLY A 79 6.94 2.53 -3.45
CA GLY A 79 6.57 2.58 -4.86
C GLY A 79 7.36 3.65 -5.62
N GLY A 80 6.68 4.41 -6.47
CA GLY A 80 7.28 5.51 -7.25
C GLY A 80 7.61 6.78 -6.45
N CYS A 81 7.41 6.81 -5.12
CA CYS A 81 7.48 8.03 -4.33
C CYS A 81 8.89 8.32 -3.72
N PHE A 82 9.95 7.76 -4.29
CA PHE A 82 11.33 8.13 -3.92
C PHE A 82 11.87 9.33 -4.69
N LEU A 83 11.26 9.65 -5.83
CA LEU A 83 11.70 10.69 -6.76
C LEU A 83 10.52 11.55 -7.19
N GLY A 84 10.81 12.73 -7.71
CA GLY A 84 9.91 13.54 -8.51
C GLY A 84 9.89 13.07 -9.97
N GLY A 85 9.68 14.01 -10.90
CA GLY A 85 9.72 13.71 -12.34
C GLY A 85 11.15 13.49 -12.85
N GLN A 86 11.32 12.58 -13.81
CA GLN A 86 12.57 12.41 -14.57
C GLN A 86 13.82 12.22 -13.69
N LEU A 87 13.70 11.47 -12.60
CA LEU A 87 14.77 11.21 -11.61
C LEU A 87 15.20 12.43 -10.77
N PHE A 88 14.47 13.55 -10.83
CA PHE A 88 14.67 14.66 -9.90
C PHE A 88 14.13 14.33 -8.50
N SER A 89 14.44 15.17 -7.51
CA SER A 89 14.17 14.87 -6.09
C SER A 89 12.87 15.46 -5.56
N SER A 90 12.57 16.72 -5.92
CA SER A 90 11.51 17.50 -5.29
C SER A 90 10.13 16.88 -5.50
N MET A 91 9.32 16.91 -4.45
CA MET A 91 7.96 16.39 -4.45
C MET A 91 6.98 17.55 -4.36
N VAL A 92 6.23 17.75 -5.43
CA VAL A 92 5.20 18.80 -5.53
C VAL A 92 3.86 18.24 -5.09
N LEU A 93 3.15 18.96 -4.21
CA LEU A 93 1.79 18.65 -3.81
C LEU A 93 0.90 19.89 -3.93
N ARG A 94 -0.17 19.80 -4.70
CA ARG A 94 -1.19 20.85 -4.76
C ARG A 94 -1.99 20.92 -3.45
N LYS A 95 -2.36 22.13 -3.03
CA LYS A 95 -3.24 22.35 -1.87
C LYS A 95 -4.63 21.75 -2.19
N PRO A 96 -5.34 21.12 -1.22
CA PRO A 96 -5.09 21.12 0.22
C PRO A 96 -4.29 19.92 0.76
N ALA A 97 -3.50 19.23 -0.07
CA ALA A 97 -2.71 18.08 0.39
C ALA A 97 -1.62 18.45 1.41
N ASP A 98 -1.28 19.74 1.51
CA ASP A 98 -0.37 20.29 2.51
C ASP A 98 -0.82 20.02 3.95
N ASN A 99 -2.13 19.88 4.20
CA ASN A 99 -2.64 19.53 5.54
C ASN A 99 -2.10 18.19 6.04
N PHE A 100 -2.02 17.18 5.16
CA PHE A 100 -1.46 15.88 5.50
C PHE A 100 0.06 15.96 5.69
N ILE A 101 0.75 16.80 4.92
CA ILE A 101 2.20 17.00 5.06
C ILE A 101 2.53 17.68 6.39
N LYS A 102 1.73 18.66 6.82
CA LYS A 102 1.81 19.29 8.16
C LYS A 102 1.60 18.25 9.26
N GLU A 103 0.62 17.36 9.11
CA GLU A 103 0.36 16.29 10.08
C GLU A 103 1.55 15.34 10.25
N LEU A 104 2.25 15.02 9.17
CA LEU A 104 3.49 14.24 9.23
C LEU A 104 4.67 15.04 9.79
N GLY A 105 4.52 16.35 10.01
CA GLY A 105 5.56 17.27 10.48
C GLY A 105 6.72 17.39 9.50
N ILE A 106 6.45 17.35 8.19
CA ILE A 106 7.46 17.47 7.15
C ILE A 106 7.56 18.96 6.76
N GLU A 107 8.78 19.49 6.74
CA GLU A 107 9.05 20.82 6.22
C GLU A 107 8.89 20.86 4.70
N TYR A 108 8.32 21.94 4.20
CA TYR A 108 8.13 22.21 2.79
C TYR A 108 8.25 23.70 2.50
N GLU A 109 8.55 24.02 1.25
CA GLU A 109 8.46 25.38 0.71
C GLU A 109 7.02 25.61 0.24
N GLU A 110 6.46 26.77 0.57
CA GLU A 110 5.07 27.12 0.25
C GLU A 110 5.02 28.04 -0.97
N GLU A 111 4.19 27.65 -1.94
CA GLU A 111 3.82 28.44 -3.11
C GLU A 111 2.32 28.77 -3.04
N GLU A 112 1.82 29.62 -3.95
CA GLU A 112 0.42 30.07 -3.91
C GLU A 112 -0.59 28.90 -3.91
N HIS A 113 -0.42 27.95 -4.83
CA HIS A 113 -1.37 26.85 -5.07
C HIS A 113 -0.83 25.46 -4.70
N PHE A 114 0.44 25.35 -4.34
CA PHE A 114 1.08 24.06 -4.04
C PHE A 114 2.19 24.24 -3.01
N ILE A 115 2.74 23.13 -2.55
CA ILE A 115 3.92 23.08 -1.70
C ILE A 115 4.97 22.18 -2.34
N VAL A 116 6.23 22.36 -1.94
CA VAL A 116 7.36 21.55 -2.41
C VAL A 116 8.08 20.96 -1.21
N VAL A 117 8.02 19.63 -1.07
CA VAL A 117 8.89 18.91 -0.15
C VAL A 117 10.23 18.71 -0.85
N LYS A 118 11.33 19.05 -0.15
CA LYS A 118 12.69 19.05 -0.72
C LYS A 118 13.10 17.74 -1.39
N HIS A 119 12.56 16.62 -0.94
CA HIS A 119 12.80 15.32 -1.54
C HIS A 119 11.61 14.38 -1.31
N ALA A 120 11.13 13.70 -2.35
CA ALA A 120 10.06 12.70 -2.24
C ALA A 120 10.39 11.57 -1.22
N ALA A 121 11.66 11.12 -1.19
CA ALA A 121 12.18 10.20 -0.20
C ALA A 121 11.93 10.64 1.26
N LEU A 122 12.00 11.95 1.59
CA LEU A 122 11.71 12.44 2.94
C LEU A 122 10.25 12.16 3.33
N PHE A 123 9.32 12.38 2.41
CA PHE A 123 7.91 12.09 2.65
C PHE A 123 7.66 10.60 2.84
N ILE A 124 8.07 9.78 1.88
CA ILE A 124 7.68 8.37 1.86
C ILE A 124 8.33 7.57 3.00
N THR A 125 9.59 7.87 3.35
CA THR A 125 10.29 7.21 4.45
C THR A 125 9.71 7.61 5.81
N LYS A 126 9.33 8.89 5.99
CA LYS A 126 8.71 9.34 7.23
C LYS A 126 7.31 8.75 7.42
N LEU A 127 6.50 8.72 6.35
CA LEU A 127 5.19 8.05 6.37
C LEU A 127 5.35 6.57 6.69
N CYS A 128 6.29 5.88 6.03
CA CYS A 128 6.59 4.47 6.29
C CYS A 128 6.98 4.24 7.76
N SER A 129 7.89 5.04 8.32
CA SER A 129 8.28 4.94 9.74
C SER A 129 7.06 5.02 10.67
N LYS A 130 6.23 6.05 10.46
CA LYS A 130 5.01 6.25 11.27
C LYS A 130 4.00 5.12 11.13
N VAL A 131 3.87 4.52 9.95
CA VAL A 131 2.99 3.36 9.72
C VAL A 131 3.53 2.12 10.43
N LEU A 132 4.83 1.84 10.33
CA LEU A 132 5.46 0.65 10.93
C LEU A 132 5.58 0.73 12.46
N GLU A 133 5.48 1.92 13.04
CA GLU A 133 5.39 2.14 14.49
C GLU A 133 4.02 1.74 15.06
N LEU A 134 2.99 1.56 14.23
CA LEU A 134 1.64 1.23 14.67
C LEU A 134 1.52 -0.27 14.99
N PRO A 135 1.00 -0.66 16.16
CA PRO A 135 1.05 -2.04 16.66
C PRO A 135 0.13 -3.01 15.89
N ASN A 136 -0.85 -2.49 15.16
CA ASN A 136 -1.86 -3.25 14.43
C ASN A 136 -1.60 -3.28 12.91
N VAL A 137 -0.39 -2.88 12.48
CA VAL A 137 0.04 -2.95 11.09
C VAL A 137 1.14 -4.00 10.93
N LYS A 138 1.03 -4.80 9.88
CA LYS A 138 2.10 -5.69 9.44
C LYS A 138 2.42 -5.45 7.97
N LEU A 139 3.70 -5.22 7.69
CA LEU A 139 4.23 -5.18 6.34
C LEU A 139 4.81 -6.54 5.95
N PHE A 140 4.30 -7.09 4.85
CA PHE A 140 4.87 -8.22 4.10
C PHE A 140 5.42 -7.68 2.78
N ASN A 141 6.65 -7.21 2.81
CA ASN A 141 7.41 -6.82 1.62
C ASN A 141 8.10 -8.05 0.99
N ALA A 142 8.51 -7.92 -0.27
CA ALA A 142 8.93 -9.05 -1.12
C ALA A 142 7.84 -10.12 -1.31
N THR A 143 6.58 -9.75 -1.14
CA THR A 143 5.41 -10.63 -1.27
C THR A 143 4.47 -10.01 -2.30
N CYS A 144 4.15 -10.77 -3.34
CA CYS A 144 3.24 -10.34 -4.41
C CYS A 144 1.85 -10.90 -4.18
N VAL A 145 0.82 -10.18 -4.66
CA VAL A 145 -0.53 -10.71 -4.82
C VAL A 145 -0.66 -11.22 -6.25
N GLU A 146 -1.01 -12.49 -6.40
CA GLU A 146 -1.11 -13.19 -7.70
C GLU A 146 -2.57 -13.44 -8.10
N ASP A 147 -3.48 -13.45 -7.12
CA ASP A 147 -4.92 -13.61 -7.35
C ASP A 147 -5.74 -13.01 -6.18
N LEU A 148 -7.06 -12.98 -6.34
CA LEU A 148 -8.04 -12.55 -5.36
C LEU A 148 -8.84 -13.75 -4.86
N ILE A 149 -9.04 -13.83 -3.55
CA ILE A 149 -10.00 -14.78 -2.98
C ILE A 149 -11.39 -14.21 -3.21
N THR A 150 -12.30 -14.99 -3.77
CA THR A 150 -13.68 -14.57 -4.03
C THR A 150 -14.70 -15.45 -3.30
N ARG A 151 -15.86 -14.87 -2.98
CA ARG A 151 -16.99 -15.58 -2.36
C ARG A 151 -18.30 -15.20 -3.05
N PRO A 152 -19.26 -16.12 -3.14
CA PRO A 152 -20.62 -15.75 -3.50
C PRO A 152 -21.21 -14.84 -2.43
N THR A 153 -22.17 -14.01 -2.83
CA THR A 153 -23.00 -13.19 -1.95
C THR A 153 -24.43 -13.74 -1.97
N GLU A 154 -25.26 -13.36 -1.00
CA GLU A 154 -26.64 -13.86 -0.88
C GLU A 154 -27.50 -13.64 -2.15
N ASP A 155 -27.26 -12.56 -2.89
CA ASP A 155 -27.95 -12.25 -4.14
C ASP A 155 -27.36 -12.95 -5.38
N GLY A 156 -26.47 -13.93 -5.16
CA GLY A 156 -25.83 -14.73 -6.21
C GLY A 156 -24.69 -14.02 -6.95
N LYS A 157 -24.29 -12.81 -6.53
CA LYS A 157 -23.12 -12.12 -7.09
C LYS A 157 -21.84 -12.57 -6.41
N VAL A 158 -20.71 -12.00 -6.81
CA VAL A 158 -19.38 -12.29 -6.26
C VAL A 158 -18.85 -11.10 -5.46
N ARG A 159 -18.12 -11.36 -4.38
CA ARG A 159 -17.30 -10.41 -3.64
C ARG A 159 -15.85 -10.86 -3.55
N VAL A 160 -14.94 -9.93 -3.33
CA VAL A 160 -13.57 -10.19 -2.90
C VAL A 160 -13.55 -10.39 -1.38
N ALA A 161 -12.77 -11.36 -0.91
CA ALA A 161 -12.72 -11.84 0.47
C ALA A 161 -11.29 -12.18 0.95
N GLY A 162 -10.29 -11.76 0.19
CA GLY A 162 -8.89 -11.96 0.52
C GLY A 162 -7.99 -11.88 -0.71
N VAL A 163 -6.71 -12.21 -0.49
CA VAL A 163 -5.67 -12.20 -1.52
C VAL A 163 -4.94 -13.54 -1.55
N VAL A 164 -4.50 -13.91 -2.74
CA VAL A 164 -3.61 -15.05 -2.98
C VAL A 164 -2.20 -14.48 -3.16
N THR A 165 -1.26 -14.94 -2.34
CA THR A 165 0.06 -14.33 -2.18
C THR A 165 1.18 -15.32 -2.48
N ASN A 166 2.31 -14.82 -2.96
CA ASN A 166 3.53 -15.59 -3.04
C ASN A 166 4.75 -14.69 -2.79
N TRP A 167 5.92 -15.28 -2.67
CA TRP A 167 7.16 -14.49 -2.80
C TRP A 167 7.22 -13.89 -4.19
N THR A 168 7.58 -12.62 -4.31
CA THR A 168 7.60 -11.94 -5.62
C THR A 168 8.52 -12.62 -6.62
N LEU A 169 9.64 -13.19 -6.17
CA LEU A 169 10.53 -13.96 -7.03
C LEU A 169 9.86 -15.23 -7.57
N VAL A 170 9.03 -15.90 -6.77
CA VAL A 170 8.25 -17.06 -7.25
C VAL A 170 7.27 -16.58 -8.33
N SER A 171 6.57 -15.48 -8.08
CA SER A 171 5.62 -14.88 -9.04
C SER A 171 6.21 -14.50 -10.38
N MET A 172 7.48 -14.08 -10.40
CA MET A 172 8.18 -13.70 -11.63
C MET A 172 8.78 -14.89 -12.39
N HIS A 173 8.77 -16.09 -11.79
CA HIS A 173 9.50 -17.26 -12.28
C HIS A 173 8.63 -18.52 -12.33
N HIS A 174 7.31 -18.38 -12.54
CA HIS A 174 6.38 -19.52 -12.70
C HIS A 174 6.72 -20.43 -13.89
N ASP A 175 7.39 -19.89 -14.92
CA ASP A 175 7.81 -20.66 -16.10
C ASP A 175 9.22 -21.28 -15.96
N ASP A 176 9.98 -20.90 -14.93
CA ASP A 176 11.40 -21.28 -14.79
C ASP A 176 11.63 -22.48 -13.87
N GLN A 177 10.59 -22.95 -13.18
CA GLN A 177 10.64 -24.03 -12.19
C GLN A 177 9.40 -24.93 -12.31
N SER A 178 9.35 -26.00 -11.50
CA SER A 178 8.08 -26.71 -11.27
C SER A 178 7.07 -25.78 -10.60
N CYS A 179 5.78 -26.08 -10.72
CA CYS A 179 4.71 -25.28 -10.11
C CYS A 179 4.97 -25.07 -8.61
N MET A 180 4.87 -23.80 -8.18
CA MET A 180 5.06 -23.36 -6.80
C MET A 180 3.78 -22.68 -6.33
N ASP A 181 2.91 -23.46 -5.70
CA ASP A 181 1.60 -22.98 -5.28
C ASP A 181 1.70 -21.74 -4.36
N PRO A 182 0.72 -20.83 -4.46
CA PRO A 182 0.66 -19.66 -3.60
C PRO A 182 0.15 -19.99 -2.19
N ASN A 183 0.26 -19.01 -1.30
CA ASN A 183 -0.40 -18.96 0.00
C ASN A 183 -1.60 -17.99 -0.02
N THR A 184 -2.36 -17.87 1.07
CA THR A 184 -3.59 -17.08 1.14
C THR A 184 -3.68 -16.21 2.38
N ILE A 185 -4.32 -15.05 2.23
CA ILE A 185 -4.75 -14.19 3.34
C ILE A 185 -6.22 -13.84 3.15
N ASN A 186 -7.05 -14.26 4.09
CA ASN A 186 -8.45 -13.88 4.19
C ASN A 186 -8.56 -12.44 4.70
N ALA A 187 -9.48 -11.67 4.12
CA ALA A 187 -9.73 -10.30 4.55
C ALA A 187 -11.14 -9.81 4.25
N LYS A 188 -11.68 -9.00 5.18
CA LYS A 188 -13.00 -8.39 5.05
C LYS A 188 -13.00 -7.33 3.94
N ILE A 189 -11.94 -6.52 3.87
CA ILE A 189 -11.76 -5.47 2.86
C ILE A 189 -10.36 -5.51 2.30
N ILE A 190 -10.26 -5.35 0.98
CA ILE A 190 -9.01 -5.20 0.25
C ILE A 190 -8.96 -3.77 -0.28
N ILE A 191 -7.83 -3.09 -0.09
CA ILE A 191 -7.54 -1.78 -0.68
C ILE A 191 -6.38 -1.95 -1.65
N SER A 192 -6.64 -1.85 -2.95
CA SER A 192 -5.62 -1.96 -3.99
C SER A 192 -5.06 -0.60 -4.38
N CYS A 193 -3.74 -0.48 -4.24
CA CYS A 193 -2.93 0.71 -4.46
C CYS A 193 -1.70 0.39 -5.32
N THR A 194 -1.84 -0.50 -6.31
CA THR A 194 -0.70 -1.08 -7.06
C THR A 194 -0.13 -0.18 -8.16
N GLY A 195 -0.59 1.07 -8.26
CA GLY A 195 -0.20 1.99 -9.32
C GLY A 195 -0.88 1.69 -10.66
N HIS A 196 -0.46 2.37 -11.72
CA HIS A 196 -1.02 2.20 -13.07
C HIS A 196 -0.43 0.98 -13.80
N ASP A 197 -0.83 0.74 -15.05
CA ASP A 197 -0.36 -0.39 -15.86
C ASP A 197 1.17 -0.52 -15.93
N GLY A 198 1.63 -1.76 -16.02
CA GLY A 198 3.01 -2.24 -15.91
C GLY A 198 3.02 -3.72 -15.51
N PRO A 199 4.20 -4.35 -15.34
CA PRO A 199 4.31 -5.78 -15.01
C PRO A 199 3.55 -6.18 -13.73
N MET A 200 3.64 -5.37 -12.68
CA MET A 200 2.99 -5.60 -11.38
C MET A 200 1.89 -4.57 -11.07
N GLY A 201 1.69 -3.61 -11.97
CA GLY A 201 0.82 -2.47 -11.74
C GLY A 201 -0.62 -2.71 -12.18
N ALA A 202 -1.55 -2.03 -11.53
CA ALA A 202 -3.00 -2.16 -11.71
C ALA A 202 -3.53 -3.60 -11.59
N PHE A 203 -2.93 -4.37 -10.68
CA PHE A 203 -3.14 -5.81 -10.56
C PHE A 203 -4.61 -6.17 -10.33
N CYS A 204 -5.26 -5.61 -9.30
CA CYS A 204 -6.61 -6.01 -8.91
C CYS A 204 -7.63 -5.61 -9.99
N VAL A 205 -7.48 -4.43 -10.58
CA VAL A 205 -8.31 -3.98 -11.71
C VAL A 205 -8.17 -4.94 -12.89
N LYS A 206 -6.95 -5.25 -13.32
CA LYS A 206 -6.72 -6.21 -14.42
C LYS A 206 -7.27 -7.59 -14.10
N ARG A 207 -7.14 -8.04 -12.85
CA ARG A 207 -7.63 -9.36 -12.44
C ARG A 207 -9.15 -9.44 -12.55
N LEU A 208 -9.88 -8.45 -12.04
CA LEU A 208 -11.34 -8.39 -12.20
C LEU A 208 -11.77 -8.33 -13.67
N VAL A 209 -11.04 -7.60 -14.52
CA VAL A 209 -11.30 -7.53 -15.96
C VAL A 209 -11.11 -8.90 -16.63
N SER A 210 -10.02 -9.61 -16.31
CA SER A 210 -9.76 -10.95 -16.87
C SER A 210 -10.83 -11.98 -16.50
N GLN A 211 -11.52 -11.77 -15.38
CA GLN A 211 -12.62 -12.61 -14.92
C GLN A 211 -14.00 -12.13 -15.43
N GLY A 212 -14.04 -11.05 -16.21
CA GLY A 212 -15.27 -10.50 -16.77
C GLY A 212 -16.16 -9.77 -15.76
N TYR A 213 -15.64 -9.40 -14.59
CA TYR A 213 -16.41 -8.72 -13.55
C TYR A 213 -16.58 -7.22 -13.77
N ILE A 214 -15.58 -6.57 -14.40
CA ILE A 214 -15.60 -5.14 -14.72
C ILE A 214 -14.98 -4.91 -16.10
N ASN A 215 -15.25 -3.72 -16.67
CA ASN A 215 -14.57 -3.27 -17.88
C ASN A 215 -13.30 -2.48 -17.55
N ARG A 216 -12.27 -2.59 -18.40
CA ARG A 216 -11.04 -1.80 -18.29
C ARG A 216 -11.13 -0.57 -19.19
N ASN A 217 -11.10 0.61 -18.59
CA ASN A 217 -11.19 1.86 -19.36
C ASN A 217 -9.81 2.46 -19.72
N GLN A 218 -8.72 1.98 -19.11
CA GLN A 218 -7.32 2.37 -19.36
C GLN A 218 -6.98 3.81 -18.97
N MET A 219 -5.79 4.03 -18.41
CA MET A 219 -5.36 5.37 -18.00
C MET A 219 -5.29 6.36 -19.19
N GLY A 220 -5.85 7.56 -19.01
CA GLY A 220 -5.83 8.62 -20.03
C GLY A 220 -4.52 9.42 -20.09
N CYS A 221 -4.42 10.30 -21.08
CA CYS A 221 -3.29 11.24 -21.24
C CYS A 221 -3.10 12.16 -20.02
N LEU A 222 -1.98 12.87 -19.96
CA LEU A 222 -1.65 13.74 -18.83
C LEU A 222 -2.49 15.03 -18.83
N ASP A 223 -3.21 15.26 -17.73
CA ASP A 223 -3.91 16.52 -17.40
C ASP A 223 -4.00 16.60 -15.87
N MET A 224 -3.10 17.35 -15.24
CA MET A 224 -3.00 17.44 -13.77
C MET A 224 -4.27 17.97 -13.11
N ASN A 225 -4.94 18.95 -13.74
CA ASN A 225 -6.11 19.60 -13.15
C ASN A 225 -7.29 18.64 -13.08
N ARG A 226 -7.52 17.88 -14.16
CA ARG A 226 -8.60 16.87 -14.19
C ARG A 226 -8.23 15.61 -13.42
N ALA A 227 -6.98 15.16 -13.54
CA ALA A 227 -6.52 13.89 -12.98
C ALA A 227 -6.63 13.86 -11.46
N GLU A 228 -6.06 14.86 -10.77
CA GLU A 228 -5.97 14.80 -9.31
C GLU A 228 -7.36 14.83 -8.65
N ASP A 229 -8.23 15.70 -9.13
CA ASP A 229 -9.63 15.77 -8.68
C ASP A 229 -10.38 14.47 -8.93
N ALA A 230 -10.27 13.92 -10.14
CA ALA A 230 -10.99 12.70 -10.51
C ALA A 230 -10.54 11.51 -9.66
N ILE A 231 -9.23 11.33 -9.46
CA ILE A 231 -8.71 10.21 -8.68
C ILE A 231 -9.17 10.29 -7.21
N VAL A 232 -9.10 11.47 -6.59
CA VAL A 232 -9.53 11.62 -5.19
C VAL A 232 -11.05 11.40 -5.07
N LYS A 233 -11.86 12.08 -5.90
CA LYS A 233 -13.32 12.04 -5.81
C LYS A 233 -13.90 10.65 -6.12
N ASN A 234 -13.25 9.90 -6.99
CA ASN A 234 -13.74 8.60 -7.44
C ASN A 234 -13.16 7.41 -6.66
N THR A 235 -12.22 7.63 -5.73
CA THR A 235 -11.71 6.55 -4.87
C THR A 235 -12.85 5.94 -4.08
N ARG A 236 -13.07 4.63 -4.27
CA ARG A 236 -14.26 3.93 -3.78
C ARG A 236 -14.07 2.41 -3.77
N GLU A 237 -15.03 1.72 -3.19
CA GLU A 237 -15.28 0.30 -3.45
C GLU A 237 -15.75 0.11 -4.90
N ILE A 238 -14.86 -0.36 -5.80
CA ILE A 238 -15.21 -0.56 -7.21
C ILE A 238 -15.90 -1.90 -7.46
N PHE A 239 -15.73 -2.84 -6.52
CA PHE A 239 -16.30 -4.18 -6.54
C PHE A 239 -16.50 -4.63 -5.08
N PRO A 240 -17.56 -5.38 -4.72
CA PRO A 240 -17.81 -5.73 -3.32
C PRO A 240 -16.58 -6.36 -2.65
N GLY A 241 -16.10 -5.75 -1.56
CA GLY A 241 -14.90 -6.12 -0.81
C GLY A 241 -13.59 -5.52 -1.33
N LEU A 242 -13.59 -4.77 -2.44
CA LEU A 242 -12.39 -4.24 -3.08
C LEU A 242 -12.50 -2.73 -3.35
N ILE A 243 -11.74 -1.96 -2.58
CA ILE A 243 -11.51 -0.54 -2.75
C ILE A 243 -10.28 -0.34 -3.64
N VAL A 244 -10.35 0.61 -4.56
CA VAL A 244 -9.20 0.98 -5.40
C VAL A 244 -8.87 2.45 -5.22
N ALA A 245 -7.59 2.74 -5.04
CA ALA A 245 -7.06 4.07 -4.78
C ALA A 245 -5.73 4.31 -5.52
N GLY A 246 -5.33 5.59 -5.57
CA GLY A 246 -4.15 6.03 -6.29
C GLY A 246 -4.29 5.80 -7.80
N MET A 247 -3.15 5.63 -8.47
CA MET A 247 -3.11 5.53 -9.93
C MET A 247 -3.73 4.26 -10.50
N GLU A 248 -3.94 3.21 -9.70
CA GLU A 248 -4.67 2.02 -10.16
C GLU A 248 -6.10 2.36 -10.57
N LEU A 249 -6.75 3.32 -9.88
CA LEU A 249 -8.10 3.75 -10.22
C LEU A 249 -8.20 4.35 -11.63
N SER A 250 -7.12 4.95 -12.13
CA SER A 250 -7.10 5.51 -13.48
C SER A 250 -7.28 4.45 -14.57
N GLU A 251 -6.83 3.22 -14.32
CA GLU A 251 -6.99 2.08 -15.24
C GLU A 251 -8.41 1.52 -15.23
N CYS A 252 -9.12 1.70 -14.11
CA CYS A 252 -10.53 1.37 -13.97
C CYS A 252 -11.42 2.41 -14.65
N ASP A 253 -11.19 3.70 -14.42
CA ASP A 253 -12.16 4.77 -14.75
C ASP A 253 -11.78 5.62 -15.98
N SER A 254 -10.63 5.37 -16.63
CA SER A 254 -10.09 6.24 -17.69
C SER A 254 -9.85 7.68 -17.24
N CYS A 255 -9.41 7.85 -15.99
CA CYS A 255 -8.95 9.15 -15.52
C CYS A 255 -7.63 9.54 -16.21
N ASN A 256 -7.45 10.83 -16.44
CA ASN A 256 -6.15 11.38 -16.84
C ASN A 256 -5.08 11.03 -15.81
N ARG A 257 -3.81 10.96 -16.24
CA ARG A 257 -2.66 10.88 -15.32
C ARG A 257 -2.21 12.28 -14.90
N MET A 258 -1.63 12.42 -13.69
CA MET A 258 -1.09 13.69 -13.22
C MET A 258 0.42 13.85 -13.40
N GLY A 259 1.16 12.76 -13.62
CA GLY A 259 2.63 12.85 -13.72
C GLY A 259 3.28 13.19 -12.38
N PRO A 260 4.27 14.11 -12.31
CA PRO A 260 5.11 14.31 -11.13
C PRO A 260 4.50 15.25 -10.07
N THR A 261 3.22 15.06 -9.72
CA THR A 261 2.55 15.71 -8.57
C THR A 261 1.83 14.64 -7.75
N PHE A 262 1.82 14.79 -6.43
CA PHE A 262 1.51 13.69 -5.50
C PHE A 262 0.30 13.95 -4.60
N GLY A 263 -0.34 15.11 -4.72
CA GLY A 263 -1.47 15.51 -3.87
C GLY A 263 -2.62 14.50 -3.94
N ALA A 264 -2.96 14.07 -5.15
CA ALA A 264 -4.00 13.06 -5.35
C ALA A 264 -3.68 11.70 -4.74
N MET A 265 -2.41 11.26 -4.75
CA MET A 265 -2.06 9.95 -4.18
C MET A 265 -2.28 9.96 -2.66
N VAL A 266 -1.88 11.05 -2.00
CA VAL A 266 -2.10 11.24 -0.57
C VAL A 266 -3.60 11.27 -0.26
N LEU A 267 -4.34 12.18 -0.89
CA LEU A 267 -5.76 12.37 -0.57
C LEU A 267 -6.65 11.20 -1.03
N SER A 268 -6.26 10.48 -2.08
CA SER A 268 -6.90 9.22 -2.47
C SER A 268 -6.66 8.13 -1.42
N GLY A 269 -5.46 8.04 -0.84
CA GLY A 269 -5.22 7.13 0.29
C GLY A 269 -6.07 7.47 1.52
N VAL A 270 -6.25 8.76 1.83
CA VAL A 270 -7.16 9.22 2.90
C VAL A 270 -8.60 8.78 2.58
N LYS A 271 -9.07 9.04 1.35
CA LYS A 271 -10.42 8.65 0.93
C LYS A 271 -10.62 7.13 0.98
N ALA A 272 -9.63 6.34 0.58
CA ALA A 272 -9.69 4.88 0.64
C ALA A 272 -9.86 4.37 2.08
N ALA A 273 -9.19 5.01 3.04
CA ALA A 273 -9.37 4.70 4.45
C ALA A 273 -10.78 5.01 4.93
N GLU A 274 -11.33 6.17 4.57
CA GLU A 274 -12.72 6.54 4.92
C GLU A 274 -13.73 5.56 4.32
N GLU A 275 -13.57 5.19 3.05
CA GLU A 275 -14.43 4.20 2.40
C GLU A 275 -14.37 2.84 3.09
N ALA A 276 -13.17 2.38 3.48
CA ALA A 276 -13.01 1.13 4.20
C ALA A 276 -13.73 1.16 5.56
N LEU A 277 -13.62 2.27 6.30
CA LEU A 277 -14.35 2.44 7.57
C LEU A 277 -15.87 2.43 7.38
N ASN A 278 -16.37 3.07 6.32
CA ASN A 278 -17.80 3.14 6.03
C ASN A 278 -18.42 1.78 5.73
N ILE A 279 -17.69 0.88 5.05
CA ILE A 279 -18.20 -0.42 4.62
C ILE A 279 -17.78 -1.58 5.54
N TYR A 280 -16.89 -1.35 6.51
CA TYR A 280 -16.30 -2.39 7.35
C TYR A 280 -17.32 -3.32 7.98
N GLU A 281 -18.31 -2.80 8.70
CA GLU A 281 -19.29 -3.64 9.40
C GLU A 281 -20.11 -4.50 8.44
N THR A 282 -20.43 -3.96 7.26
CA THR A 282 -21.15 -4.69 6.20
C THR A 282 -20.31 -5.86 5.69
N ARG A 283 -19.02 -5.63 5.40
CA ARG A 283 -18.14 -6.69 4.87
C ARG A 283 -17.75 -7.69 5.95
N ALA A 284 -17.56 -7.24 7.19
CA ALA A 284 -17.32 -8.11 8.34
C ALA A 284 -18.48 -9.08 8.57
N LYS A 285 -19.72 -8.60 8.49
CA LYS A 285 -20.90 -9.46 8.59
C LYS A 285 -20.96 -10.48 7.44
N GLN A 286 -20.82 -10.03 6.19
CA GLN A 286 -20.82 -10.92 5.03
C GLN A 286 -19.71 -11.97 5.09
N ASP A 287 -18.57 -11.62 5.68
CA ASP A 287 -17.47 -12.55 5.88
C ASP A 287 -17.79 -13.61 6.92
N ALA A 288 -18.36 -13.22 8.06
CA ALA A 288 -18.85 -14.16 9.07
C ALA A 288 -19.95 -15.09 8.54
N ASP A 289 -20.80 -14.61 7.62
CA ASP A 289 -21.85 -15.42 6.99
C ASP A 289 -21.32 -16.34 5.87
N SER A 290 -20.08 -16.15 5.39
CA SER A 290 -19.47 -16.92 4.31
C SER A 290 -18.79 -18.22 4.77
N TYR A 291 -18.63 -18.44 6.08
CA TYR A 291 -17.92 -19.56 6.70
C TYR A 291 -18.70 -20.13 7.90
#